data_AF-A0A6V8P403-F1
#
_entry.id   AF-A0A6V8P403-F1
#
_cell.length_a   1.000
_cell.length_b   1.000
_cell.length_c   1.000
_cell.angle_alpha   90.00
_cell.angle_beta   90.00
_cell.angle_gamma   90.00
#
_symmetry.space_group_name_H-M   'P 1'
#
loop_
_entity.id
_entity.type
_entity.pdbx_description
1 polymer ?
#
loop_
_entity_poly.entity_id
_entity_poly.type
_entity_poly.pdbx_seq_one_letter_code
_entity_poly.pdbx_strand_id
1 'polypeptide(L)'
;MNIKGVTVVGSENVVNVKYSDPYEVLDALGEEASEVKTLSDEDKLNVTADIESLKNQLSKPKPNRNVIASLWSGIEKIVTGAGMVELAQKVAKLASPFVG
;
A
#
# COMPACT_ATOMS: atom_id res chain seq x y z
N MET A 1 -16.37 -29.27 26.76
CA MET A 1 -15.21 -28.34 26.84
C MET A 1 -14.14 -28.94 25.93
N ASN A 2 -13.93 -28.38 24.74
CA ASN A 2 -13.02 -28.93 23.72
C ASN A 2 -11.74 -28.11 23.65
N ILE A 3 -10.63 -28.77 23.96
CA ILE A 3 -9.25 -28.34 23.69
C ILE A 3 -8.87 -28.94 22.34
N LYS A 4 -8.36 -28.14 21.40
CA LYS A 4 -7.60 -28.51 20.18
C LYS A 4 -7.40 -27.20 19.41
N GLY A 5 -6.20 -26.72 19.14
CA GLY A 5 -5.05 -27.45 18.62
C GLY A 5 -4.73 -26.79 17.27
N VAL A 6 -3.51 -26.28 17.18
CA VAL A 6 -2.93 -25.53 16.05
C VAL A 6 -3.40 -26.05 14.69
N THR A 7 -3.95 -25.17 13.85
CA THR A 7 -4.13 -25.47 12.41
C THR A 7 -2.86 -25.06 11.69
N VAL A 8 -1.92 -25.99 11.56
CA VAL A 8 -0.86 -25.90 10.54
C VAL A 8 -1.54 -26.23 9.21
N VAL A 9 -1.73 -25.22 8.36
CA VAL A 9 -2.10 -25.44 6.97
C VAL A 9 -0.80 -25.69 6.21
N GLY A 10 -0.46 -26.96 6.02
CA GLY A 10 0.62 -27.40 5.15
C GLY A 10 0.22 -27.29 3.69
N SER A 11 1.01 -26.52 2.94
CA SER A 11 1.54 -26.80 1.60
C SER A 11 0.60 -27.42 0.55
N GLU A 12 0.10 -26.60 -0.38
CA GLU A 12 0.38 -26.69 -1.84
C GLU A 12 -0.52 -25.72 -2.62
N ASN A 13 -0.10 -24.44 -2.69
CA ASN A 13 -0.14 -23.64 -3.91
C ASN A 13 0.63 -22.34 -3.66
N VAL A 14 1.84 -22.28 -4.21
CA VAL A 14 2.65 -21.07 -4.30
C VAL A 14 2.00 -20.16 -5.34
N VAL A 15 2.02 -18.86 -5.06
CA VAL A 15 1.60 -17.70 -5.89
C VAL A 15 0.23 -17.10 -5.51
N ASN A 16 0.32 -15.85 -5.03
CA ASN A 16 -0.75 -14.84 -4.87
C ASN A 16 -1.57 -14.76 -3.56
N VAL A 17 -0.93 -15.04 -2.42
CA VAL A 17 -1.48 -14.64 -1.09
C VAL A 17 -0.67 -13.52 -0.43
N LYS A 18 0.09 -12.72 -1.20
CA LYS A 18 0.96 -11.66 -0.67
C LYS A 18 0.33 -10.27 -0.58
N TYR A 19 -0.97 -10.12 -0.83
CA TYR A 19 -1.64 -8.81 -0.84
C TYR A 19 -3.00 -8.85 -0.13
N SER A 20 -3.05 -9.45 1.06
CA SER A 20 -4.28 -9.52 1.86
C SER A 20 -4.60 -8.23 2.60
N ASP A 21 -3.65 -7.30 2.74
CA ASP A 21 -3.86 -6.04 3.47
C ASP A 21 -3.37 -4.82 2.67
N PRO A 22 -4.24 -3.81 2.40
CA PRO A 22 -3.83 -2.51 1.85
C PRO A 22 -2.67 -1.87 2.63
N TYR A 23 -2.56 -2.08 3.94
CA TYR A 23 -1.49 -1.53 4.76
C TYR A 23 -0.13 -2.14 4.41
N GLU A 24 -0.05 -3.47 4.21
CA GLU A 24 1.20 -4.16 3.82
C GLU A 24 1.74 -3.63 2.48
N VAL A 25 0.85 -3.33 1.54
CA VAL A 25 1.26 -2.83 0.22
C VAL A 25 1.73 -1.39 0.30
N LEU A 26 1.10 -0.59 1.16
CA LEU A 26 1.54 0.77 1.43
C LEU A 26 2.88 0.80 2.18
N ASP A 27 3.11 -0.14 3.08
CA ASP A 27 4.40 -0.32 3.74
C ASP A 27 5.51 -0.67 2.73
N ALA A 28 5.26 -1.66 1.88
CA ALA A 28 6.21 -2.05 0.83
C ALA A 28 6.51 -0.88 -0.13
N LEU A 29 5.50 -0.06 -0.46
CA LEU A 29 5.69 1.12 -1.28
C LEU A 29 6.60 2.16 -0.60
N GLY A 30 6.41 2.39 0.70
CA GLY A 30 7.23 3.31 1.47
C GLY A 30 8.67 2.83 1.61
N GLU A 31 8.86 1.54 1.86
CA GLU A 31 10.18 0.91 1.91
C GLU A 31 10.92 1.07 0.58
N GLU A 32 10.31 0.65 -0.53
CA GLU A 32 10.95 0.80 -1.84
C GLU A 32 11.22 2.26 -2.20
N ALA A 33 10.27 3.17 -1.94
CA ALA A 33 10.47 4.60 -2.22
C ALA A 33 11.68 5.16 -1.45
N SER A 34 11.91 4.69 -0.22
CA SER A 34 13.06 5.11 0.58
C SER A 34 14.41 4.68 -0.02
N GLU A 35 14.45 3.52 -0.68
CA GLU A 35 15.66 2.94 -1.28
C GLU A 35 15.94 3.44 -2.70
N VAL A 36 14.90 3.93 -3.39
CA VAL A 36 15.01 4.40 -4.77
C VAL A 36 15.94 5.62 -4.84
N LYS A 37 17.00 5.50 -5.64
CA LYS A 37 18.05 6.53 -5.80
C LYS A 37 17.63 7.70 -6.69
N THR A 38 16.60 7.52 -7.51
CA THR A 38 16.09 8.55 -8.43
C THR A 38 15.15 9.52 -7.75
N LEU A 39 14.66 9.20 -6.55
CA LEU A 39 13.86 10.10 -5.73
C LEU A 39 14.75 11.00 -4.87
N SER A 40 14.41 12.28 -4.81
CA SER A 40 15.02 13.21 -3.86
C SER A 40 14.60 12.88 -2.42
N ASP A 41 15.37 13.32 -1.43
CA ASP A 41 15.00 13.12 -0.02
C ASP A 41 13.65 13.79 0.32
N GLU A 42 13.34 14.91 -0.35
CA GLU A 42 12.04 15.58 -0.24
C GLU A 42 10.91 14.70 -0.79
N ASP A 43 11.09 14.10 -1.97
CA ASP A 43 10.09 13.20 -2.56
C ASP A 43 9.87 11.96 -1.71
N LYS A 44 10.94 11.38 -1.15
CA LYS A 44 10.84 10.23 -0.24
C LYS A 44 10.04 10.57 1.00
N LEU A 45 10.30 11.74 1.59
CA LEU A 45 9.56 12.22 2.75
C LEU A 45 8.08 12.45 2.42
N ASN A 46 7.81 13.07 1.26
CA ASN A 46 6.45 13.33 0.80
C ASN A 46 5.68 12.02 0.58
N VAL A 47 6.27 11.04 -0.10
CA VAL A 47 5.66 9.71 -0.30
C VAL A 47 5.37 9.04 1.03
N THR A 48 6.34 9.06 1.96
CA THR A 48 6.16 8.45 3.29
C THR A 48 5.02 9.13 4.06
N ALA A 49 4.97 10.46 4.06
CA ALA A 49 3.93 11.23 4.75
C ALA A 49 2.54 11.00 4.13
N ASP A 50 2.46 10.91 2.80
CA ASP A 50 1.21 10.65 2.09
C ASP A 50 0.72 9.22 2.33
N ILE A 51 1.63 8.23 2.39
CA ILE A 51 1.30 6.84 2.75
C ILE A 51 0.69 6.77 4.14
N GLU A 52 1.32 7.39 5.15
CA GLU A 52 0.77 7.43 6.50
C GLU A 52 -0.57 8.16 6.56
N SER A 53 -0.72 9.24 5.81
CA SER A 53 -1.99 9.96 5.69
C SER A 53 -3.09 9.10 5.05
N LEU A 54 -2.74 8.27 4.06
CA LEU A 54 -3.66 7.35 3.40
C LEU A 54 -4.10 6.25 4.37
N LYS A 55 -3.16 5.62 5.08
CA LYS A 55 -3.43 4.67 6.18
C LYS A 55 -4.35 5.26 7.23
N ASN A 56 -4.16 6.53 7.60
CA ASN A 56 -5.02 7.26 8.53
C ASN A 56 -6.42 7.56 7.98
N GLN A 57 -6.60 7.68 6.67
CA GLN A 57 -7.95 7.78 6.09
C GLN A 57 -8.66 6.43 6.09
N LEU A 58 -7.94 5.36 5.73
CA LEU A 58 -8.48 4.00 5.66
C LEU A 58 -8.90 3.46 7.03
N SER A 59 -8.26 3.92 8.12
CA SER A 59 -8.62 3.53 9.50
C SER A 59 -9.89 4.22 10.01
N LYS A 60 -10.41 5.25 9.32
CA LYS A 60 -11.61 5.97 9.75
C LYS A 60 -12.86 5.11 9.53
N PRO A 61 -13.87 5.22 10.42
CA PRO A 61 -15.18 4.57 10.20
C PRO A 61 -15.88 5.04 8.91
N LYS A 62 -15.59 6.28 8.48
CA LYS A 62 -16.06 6.88 7.22
C LYS A 62 -14.89 7.56 6.52
N PRO A 63 -14.08 6.81 5.74
CA PRO A 63 -12.96 7.38 5.00
C PRO A 63 -13.43 8.43 4.00
N ASN A 64 -12.65 9.52 3.85
CA ASN A 64 -12.94 10.52 2.83
C ASN A 64 -12.30 10.12 1.50
N ARG A 65 -13.13 9.67 0.54
CA ARG A 65 -12.67 9.21 -0.77
C ARG A 65 -11.91 10.26 -1.57
N ASN A 66 -12.30 11.54 -1.47
CA ASN A 66 -11.60 12.62 -2.18
C ASN A 66 -10.18 12.81 -1.63
N VAL A 67 -10.01 12.67 -0.32
CA VAL A 67 -8.69 12.76 0.32
C VAL A 67 -7.84 11.55 -0.06
N ILE A 68 -8.42 10.34 -0.03
CA ILE A 68 -7.74 9.11 -0.46
C ILE A 68 -7.27 9.25 -1.92
N ALA A 69 -8.15 9.69 -2.82
CA ALA A 69 -7.83 9.88 -4.23
C ALA A 69 -6.71 10.92 -4.44
N SER A 70 -6.77 12.04 -3.70
CA SER A 70 -5.76 13.09 -3.78
C SER A 70 -4.39 12.61 -3.30
N LEU A 71 -4.34 11.92 -2.15
CA LEU A 71 -3.11 11.34 -1.60
C LEU A 71 -2.53 10.29 -2.57
N TRP A 72 -3.39 9.40 -3.08
CA TRP A 72 -2.97 8.38 -4.03
C TRP A 72 -2.39 9.00 -5.32
N SER A 73 -3.03 10.04 -5.86
CA SER A 73 -2.52 10.72 -7.07
C SER A 73 -1.17 11.40 -6.84
N GLY A 74 -0.91 11.93 -5.64
CA GLY A 74 0.39 12.49 -5.26
C GLY A 74 1.47 11.41 -5.26
N ILE A 75 1.22 10.33 -4.53
CA ILE A 75 2.11 9.16 -4.46
C ILE A 75 2.38 8.61 -5.86
N GLU A 76 1.32 8.30 -6.62
CA GLU A 76 1.39 7.69 -7.95
C GLU A 76 2.28 8.48 -8.91
N LYS A 77 2.17 9.81 -8.92
CA LYS A 77 3.01 10.67 -9.78
C LYS A 77 4.49 10.53 -9.45
N ILE A 78 4.83 10.54 -8.17
CA ILE A 78 6.21 10.43 -7.71
C ILE A 78 6.78 9.04 -8.03
N VAL A 79 6.05 7.98 -7.65
CA VAL A 79 6.54 6.61 -7.81
C VAL A 79 6.58 6.16 -9.28
N THR A 80 5.65 6.63 -10.11
CA THR A 80 5.67 6.36 -11.57
C THR A 80 6.82 7.11 -12.23
N GLY A 81 7.07 8.36 -11.84
CA GLY A 81 8.22 9.14 -12.31
C GLY A 81 9.57 8.50 -11.95
N ALA A 82 9.61 7.76 -10.85
CA ALA A 82 10.80 7.04 -10.39
C ALA A 82 10.98 5.62 -10.96
N GLY A 83 10.02 5.14 -11.78
CA GLY A 83 10.06 3.82 -12.40
C GLY A 83 9.45 2.69 -11.58
N MET A 84 8.75 2.98 -10.48
CA MET A 84 8.12 2.00 -9.58
C MET A 84 6.72 1.57 -10.05
N VAL A 85 6.54 1.42 -11.36
CA VAL A 85 5.23 1.26 -12.01
C VAL A 85 4.48 0.02 -11.53
N GLU A 86 5.19 -1.09 -11.29
CA GLU A 86 4.57 -2.35 -10.84
C GLU A 86 3.97 -2.25 -9.43
N LEU A 87 4.64 -1.55 -8.50
CA LEU A 87 4.08 -1.33 -7.16
C LEU A 87 2.94 -0.33 -7.19
N ALA A 88 3.07 0.75 -7.97
CA ALA A 88 2.00 1.70 -8.16
C ALA A 88 0.71 1.02 -8.66
N GLN A 89 0.82 0.13 -9.65
CA GLN A 89 -0.31 -0.64 -10.16
C GLN A 89 -0.93 -1.59 -9.12
N LYS A 90 -0.11 -2.20 -8.26
CA LYS A 90 -0.60 -3.08 -7.18
C LYS A 90 -1.41 -2.29 -6.16
N VAL A 91 -0.91 -1.14 -5.74
CA VAL A 91 -1.62 -0.27 -4.80
C VAL A 91 -2.88 0.31 -5.45
N ALA A 92 -2.83 0.74 -6.72
CA ALA A 92 -4.00 1.23 -7.44
C ALA A 92 -5.14 0.19 -7.52
N LYS A 93 -4.80 -1.09 -7.73
CA LYS A 93 -5.80 -2.18 -7.69
C LYS A 93 -6.44 -2.32 -6.30
N LEU A 94 -5.68 -2.18 -5.22
CA LEU A 94 -6.18 -2.24 -3.85
C LEU A 94 -6.96 -0.99 -3.44
N ALA A 95 -6.58 0.17 -3.98
CA ALA A 95 -7.27 1.43 -3.78
C ALA A 95 -8.57 1.53 -4.59
N SER A 96 -8.71 0.75 -5.68
CA SER A 96 -9.86 0.79 -6.59
C SER A 96 -11.26 0.82 -5.94
N PRO A 97 -11.55 0.16 -4.81
CA PRO A 97 -12.86 0.26 -4.14
C PRO A 97 -13.13 1.64 -3.50
N PHE A 98 -12.08 2.45 -3.31
CA PHE A 98 -12.10 3.73 -2.60
C PHE A 98 -11.96 4.95 -3.54
N VAL A 99 -11.52 4.75 -4.78
CA VAL A 99 -11.30 5.81 -5.80
C VAL A 99 -12.40 5.90 -6.87
N GLY A 100 -13.53 5.22 -6.66
CA GLY A 100 -14.74 5.33 -7.51
C GLY A 100 -15.69 6.44 -7.08
#